data_AF-A0A445A0W3-F1
#
_entry.id   AF-A0A445A0W3-F1
#
_cell.length_a   1.000
_cell.length_b   1.000
_cell.length_c   1.000
_cell.angle_alpha   90.00
_cell.angle_beta   90.00
_cell.angle_gamma   90.00
#
_symmetry.space_group_name_H-M   'P 1'
#
loop_
_entity.id
_entity.type
_entity.pdbx_description
1 polymer ?
#
loop_
_entity_poly.entity_id
_entity_poly.type
_entity_poly.pdbx_seq_one_letter_code
_entity_poly.pdbx_strand_id
1 'polypeptide(L)'
;MGNVVIWFQIHEEARKFAYQTGVKVVVAYGGAPINHQLRDLEKEVDILVANPGRLVDLLERARVSLQMIRYLALDEADRMLDMGF
;
A
#
# COMPACT_ATOMS: atom_id res chain seq x y z
N MET A 1 6.31 17.42 9.16
CA MET A 1 7.18 16.75 8.16
C MET A 1 7.66 15.38 8.67
N GLY A 2 6.80 14.54 9.27
CA GLY A 2 7.22 13.31 9.97
C GLY A 2 6.78 11.98 9.35
N ASN A 3 5.70 11.93 8.57
CA ASN A 3 5.04 10.65 8.23
C ASN A 3 5.15 10.24 6.74
N VAL A 4 5.80 11.07 5.91
CA VAL A 4 5.89 10.79 4.45
C VAL A 4 7.05 9.85 4.11
N VAL A 5 8.04 9.74 4.99
CA VAL A 5 9.31 9.05 4.68
C VAL A 5 9.20 7.53 4.80
N ILE A 6 8.42 7.02 5.74
CA ILE A 6 8.42 5.59 6.12
C ILE A 6 7.90 4.71 4.98
N TRP A 7 6.74 5.03 4.41
CA TRP A 7 6.14 4.26 3.31
C TRP A 7 7.01 4.25 2.05
N PHE A 8 7.70 5.37 1.79
CA PHE A 8 8.62 5.49 0.67
C PHE A 8 9.88 4.64 0.87
N GLN A 9 10.46 4.65 2.08
CA GLN A 9 11.61 3.80 2.41
C GLN A 9 11.25 2.31 2.34
N ILE A 10 10.11 1.90 2.89
CA ILE A 10 9.64 0.51 2.81
C ILE A 10 9.46 0.09 1.35
N HIS A 11 8.91 0.96 0.51
CA HIS A 11 8.75 0.69 -0.91
C HIS A 11 10.11 0.49 -1.62
N GLU A 12 11.07 1.37 -1.39
CA GLU A 12 12.39 1.27 -2.01
C GLU A 12 13.15 0.02 -1.55
N GLU A 13 13.08 -0.32 -0.26
CA GLU A 13 13.67 -1.56 0.25
C GLU A 13 12.96 -2.80 -0.31
N ALA A 14 11.62 -2.82 -0.33
CA ALA A 14 10.84 -3.92 -0.93
C ALA A 14 11.18 -4.11 -2.42
N ARG A 15 11.41 -3.04 -3.18
CA ARG A 15 11.85 -3.13 -4.58
C ARG A 15 13.25 -3.73 -4.73
N LYS A 16 14.17 -3.43 -3.80
CA LYS A 16 15.51 -4.06 -3.79
C LYS A 16 15.41 -5.56 -3.53
N PHE A 17 14.57 -5.98 -2.58
CA PHE A 17 14.34 -7.39 -2.30
C PHE A 17 13.61 -8.12 -3.43
N ALA A 18 12.73 -7.42 -4.16
CA ALA A 18 12.02 -7.95 -5.32
C ALA A 18 12.86 -7.93 -6.62
N TYR A 19 14.09 -7.40 -6.58
CA TYR A 19 14.94 -7.33 -7.76
C TYR A 19 15.24 -8.74 -8.29
N GLN A 20 14.93 -8.98 -9.56
CA GLN A 20 15.10 -10.26 -10.27
C GLN A 20 14.28 -11.45 -9.75
N THR A 21 13.33 -11.24 -8.84
CA THR A 21 12.44 -12.32 -8.34
C THR A 21 11.13 -12.42 -9.12
N GLY A 22 10.78 -11.40 -9.91
CA GLY A 22 9.50 -11.29 -10.60
C GLY A 22 8.36 -10.75 -9.74
N VAL A 23 8.60 -10.54 -8.44
CA VAL A 23 7.62 -9.99 -7.47
C VAL A 23 7.30 -8.53 -7.81
N LYS A 24 6.01 -8.21 -7.95
CA LYS A 24 5.52 -6.85 -8.23
C LYS A 24 5.14 -6.14 -6.95
N VAL A 25 5.90 -5.09 -6.64
CA VAL A 25 5.68 -4.21 -5.48
C VAL A 25 5.01 -2.91 -5.94
N VAL A 26 3.84 -2.61 -5.37
CA VAL A 26 3.09 -1.37 -5.63
C VAL A 26 2.98 -0.57 -4.33
N VAL A 27 3.00 0.76 -4.46
CA VAL A 27 2.84 1.67 -3.33
C VAL A 27 1.62 2.57 -3.50
N ALA A 28 0.83 2.71 -2.44
CA ALA A 28 -0.36 3.56 -2.41
C ALA A 28 -0.29 4.55 -1.24
N TYR A 29 -0.17 5.84 -1.56
CA TYR A 29 -0.08 6.89 -0.55
C TYR A 29 -0.85 8.15 -0.94
N GLY A 30 -1.30 8.87 0.09
CA GLY A 30 -1.95 10.17 -0.06
C GLY A 30 -1.00 11.24 -0.62
N GLY A 31 -1.54 12.25 -1.32
CA GLY A 31 -0.76 13.38 -1.85
C GLY A 31 -0.21 13.20 -3.27
N ALA A 32 -0.31 12.01 -3.86
CA ALA A 32 -0.03 11.76 -5.28
C ALA A 32 -1.31 11.43 -6.08
N PRO A 33 -1.33 11.68 -7.41
CA PRO A 33 -2.48 11.39 -8.26
C PRO A 33 -2.89 9.92 -8.21
N ILE A 34 -4.16 9.67 -7.85
CA ILE A 34 -4.68 8.31 -7.69
C ILE A 34 -4.68 7.51 -9.00
N ASN A 35 -4.82 8.17 -10.16
CA ASN A 35 -4.88 7.51 -11.46
C ASN A 35 -3.61 6.74 -11.85
N HIS A 36 -2.44 7.17 -11.37
CA HIS A 36 -1.21 6.39 -11.59
C HIS A 36 -1.21 5.14 -10.72
N GLN A 37 -1.52 5.30 -9.43
CA GLN A 37 -1.59 4.20 -8.48
C GLN A 37 -2.63 3.16 -8.89
N LEU A 38 -3.80 3.58 -9.39
CA LEU A 38 -4.83 2.69 -9.91
C LEU A 38 -4.35 1.86 -11.10
N ARG A 39 -3.62 2.47 -12.04
CA ARG A 39 -3.06 1.74 -13.19
C ARG A 39 -2.00 0.72 -12.78
N ASP A 40 -1.30 0.95 -11.67
CA ASP A 40 -0.36 -0.03 -11.13
C ASP A 40 -1.07 -1.12 -10.31
N LEU A 41 -2.18 -0.78 -9.64
CA LEU A 41 -3.06 -1.72 -8.93
C LEU A 41 -3.90 -2.59 -9.87
N GLU A 42 -4.20 -2.12 -11.08
CA GLU A 42 -4.89 -2.90 -12.14
C GLU A 42 -4.00 -3.99 -12.73
N LYS A 43 -2.68 -3.87 -12.56
CA LYS A 43 -1.74 -4.95 -12.88
C LYS A 43 -1.72 -5.95 -11.73
N GLU A 44 -1.04 -7.07 -11.94
CA GLU A 44 -0.73 -8.01 -10.87
C GLU A 44 0.11 -7.33 -9.78
N VAL A 45 -0.31 -7.49 -8.52
CA VAL A 45 0.35 -6.95 -7.33
C VAL A 45 0.60 -8.07 -6.34
N ASP A 46 1.86 -8.35 -6.04
CA ASP A 46 2.26 -9.33 -5.04
C ASP A 46 2.42 -8.71 -3.65
N ILE A 47 2.93 -7.47 -3.62
CA ILE A 47 3.17 -6.71 -2.39
C ILE A 47 2.58 -5.32 -2.56
N LEU A 48 1.63 -4.96 -1.69
CA LEU A 48 1.08 -3.61 -1.60
C LEU A 48 1.60 -2.93 -0.33
N VAL A 49 2.31 -1.82 -0.49
CA VAL A 49 2.71 -0.93 0.61
C VAL A 49 1.78 0.27 0.59
N ALA A 50 0.97 0.48 1.62
CA ALA A 50 0.01 1.57 1.63
C ALA A 50 -0.04 2.30 2.96
N ASN A 51 -0.28 3.62 2.92
CA ASN A 51 -0.63 4.34 4.14
C ASN A 51 -2.12 4.06 4.50
N PRO A 52 -2.49 4.02 5.80
CA PRO A 52 -3.82 3.62 6.22
C PRO A 52 -4.94 4.42 5.54
N GLY A 53 -4.80 5.75 5.48
CA GLY A 53 -5.81 6.62 4.86
C GLY A 53 -6.04 6.36 3.38
N ARG A 54 -4.99 6.09 2.57
CA ARG A 54 -5.18 5.75 1.15
C ARG A 54 -5.67 4.31 0.98
N LEU A 55 -5.25 3.39 1.85
CA LEU A 55 -5.73 2.01 1.81
C LEU A 55 -7.24 1.97 2.05
N VAL A 56 -7.74 2.67 3.07
CA VAL A 56 -9.18 2.77 3.36
C VAL A 56 -9.94 3.38 2.18
N ASP A 57 -9.47 4.50 1.60
CA ASP A 57 -10.11 5.11 0.42
C ASP A 57 -10.17 4.14 -0.78
N LEU A 58 -9.14 3.31 -1.00
CA LEU A 58 -9.13 2.30 -2.06
C LEU A 58 -10.09 1.14 -1.78
N LEU A 59 -10.25 0.74 -0.52
CA LEU A 59 -11.18 -0.31 -0.09
C LEU A 59 -12.63 0.14 -0.17
N GLU A 60 -12.94 1.33 0.34
CA GLU A 60 -14.30 1.92 0.29
C GLU A 60 -14.79 2.12 -1.14
N ARG A 61 -13.88 2.47 -2.07
CA ARG A 61 -14.19 2.61 -3.49
C ARG A 61 -14.19 1.29 -4.26
N ALA A 62 -14.00 0.15 -3.58
CA ALA A 62 -13.89 -1.19 -4.15
C ALA A 62 -12.84 -1.29 -5.29
N ARG A 63 -11.73 -0.54 -5.17
CA ARG A 63 -10.61 -0.57 -6.13
C ARG A 63 -9.56 -1.61 -5.78
N VAL A 64 -9.49 -2.00 -4.51
CA VAL A 64 -8.63 -3.05 -3.98
C VAL A 64 -9.48 -3.97 -3.10
N SER A 65 -9.13 -5.26 -3.06
CA SER A 65 -9.73 -6.25 -2.16
C SER A 65 -8.63 -6.93 -1.35
N LEU A 66 -8.86 -7.14 -0.06
CA LEU A 66 -7.94 -7.87 0.83
C LEU A 66 -8.23 -9.38 0.91
N GLN A 67 -9.21 -9.89 0.15
CA GLN A 67 -9.71 -11.26 0.28
C GLN A 67 -8.64 -12.34 0.03
N MET A 68 -7.62 -12.05 -0.77
CA MET A 68 -6.55 -12.99 -1.13
C MET A 68 -5.24 -12.75 -0.35
N ILE A 69 -5.26 -11.87 0.66
CA ILE A 69 -4.06 -11.56 1.45
C ILE A 69 -3.69 -12.75 2.33
N ARG A 70 -2.45 -13.22 2.18
CA ARG A 70 -1.84 -14.24 3.06
C ARG A 70 -1.09 -13.66 4.24
N TYR A 71 -0.56 -12.43 4.08
CA TYR A 71 0.23 -11.74 5.09
C TYR A 71 -0.17 -10.27 5.15
N LEU A 72 -0.55 -9.81 6.34
CA LEU A 72 -0.89 -8.41 6.59
C LEU A 72 0.04 -7.88 7.69
N ALA A 73 0.77 -6.81 7.38
CA ALA A 73 1.56 -6.07 8.35
C ALA A 73 0.92 -4.69 8.52
N LEU A 74 0.54 -4.36 9.75
CA LEU A 74 -0.05 -3.07 10.10
C LEU A 74 0.95 -2.30 10.95
N ASP A 75 1.41 -1.16 10.42
CA ASP A 75 2.13 -0.14 11.18
C ASP A 75 1.12 0.93 11.62
N GLU A 76 1.28 1.50 12.82
CA GLU A 76 0.31 2.44 13.41
C GLU A 76 -1.11 1.83 13.61
N ALA A 77 -1.20 0.57 14.06
CA ALA A 77 -2.47 -0.14 14.26
C ALA A 77 -3.41 0.55 15.26
N ASP A 78 -2.86 1.27 16.23
CA ASP A 78 -3.58 2.14 17.17
C ASP A 78 -4.35 3.26 16.44
N ARG A 79 -3.73 3.90 15.44
CA ARG A 79 -4.43 4.90 14.60
C ARG A 79 -5.46 4.29 13.67
N MET A 80 -5.27 3.04 13.25
CA MET A 80 -6.27 2.33 12.46
C MET A 80 -7.51 1.98 13.29
N LEU A 81 -7.33 1.63 14.57
CA LEU A 81 -8.43 1.41 15.51
C LEU A 81 -9.23 2.70 15.75
N ASP A 82 -8.56 3.86 15.87
CA ASP A 82 -9.21 5.16 15.99
C ASP A 82 -10.02 5.55 14.72
N MET A 83 -9.69 4.97 13.56
CA MET A 83 -10.43 5.14 12.30
C MET A 83 -11.62 4.18 12.16
N GLY A 84 -11.88 3.32 13.14
CA GLY A 84 -13.05 2.44 13.19
C GLY A 84 -12.88 1.09 12.49
N PHE A 85 -11.64 0.60 12.35
CA PHE A 85 -11.32 -0.72 11.80
C PHE A 85 -11.44 -1.85 12.84
#